data_AF-A0AAD1QYU3-F1
#
_entry.id   AF-A0AAD1QYU3-F1
#
_cell.length_a   1.000
_cell.length_b   1.000
_cell.length_c   1.000
_cell.angle_alpha   90.00
_cell.angle_beta   90.00
_cell.angle_gamma   90.00
#
_symmetry.space_group_name_H-M   'P 1'
#
loop_
_entity.id
_entity.type
_entity.pdbx_description
1 polymer ?
#
loop_
_entity_poly.entity_id
_entity_poly.type
_entity_poly.pdbx_seq_one_letter_code
_entity_poly.pdbx_strand_id
1 'polypeptide(L)'
;MVKAKKSAVKGGSPPDRSRRSAGGPGEMSKAAVLAVSGQKGPSKRAAGRRQVEDDSKGEQDSLLELGGQTERWISFVKQQKLSSEEAAKLLLDSFEYKGLVMHSGGCHCGAVRFEVWASADIHVFDCNCSICVKKQNRHFIVPASHFKLLKGEENLTTYRFNTKKAQHTFCKICGVQSFYTPRSNQDGYGIAPHCLDEGTVRSVHVEQINGKEWEKAIKEHKTISSMSKS
;
A
#
# COMPACT_ATOMS: atom_id res chain seq x y z
N MET A 1 -60.36 5.49 -7.03
CA MET A 1 -60.39 4.12 -6.45
C MET A 1 -59.88 3.14 -7.50
N VAL A 2 -58.59 2.81 -7.47
CA VAL A 2 -57.95 1.90 -8.43
C VAL A 2 -57.60 0.62 -7.67
N LYS A 3 -58.27 -0.49 -8.02
CA LYS A 3 -58.12 -1.79 -7.36
C LYS A 3 -56.78 -2.44 -7.72
N ALA A 4 -55.92 -2.62 -6.72
CA ALA A 4 -54.70 -3.42 -6.82
C ALA A 4 -55.03 -4.92 -6.89
N LYS A 5 -54.57 -5.61 -7.95
CA LYS A 5 -54.55 -7.07 -8.02
C LYS A 5 -53.22 -7.56 -7.42
N LYS A 6 -53.27 -8.11 -6.21
CA LYS A 6 -52.17 -8.89 -5.60
C LYS A 6 -52.22 -10.31 -6.16
N SER A 7 -51.21 -10.71 -6.93
CA SER A 7 -50.98 -12.12 -7.27
C SER A 7 -49.92 -12.69 -6.32
N ALA A 8 -50.34 -13.68 -5.54
CA ALA A 8 -49.49 -14.43 -4.63
C ALA A 8 -48.59 -15.41 -5.43
N VAL A 9 -47.28 -15.26 -5.30
CA VAL A 9 -46.31 -16.26 -5.76
C VAL A 9 -46.04 -17.20 -4.59
N LYS A 10 -46.39 -18.47 -4.78
CA LYS A 10 -46.17 -19.56 -3.83
C LYS A 10 -44.68 -19.89 -3.75
N GLY A 11 -44.19 -20.02 -2.52
CA GLY A 11 -42.80 -20.38 -2.21
C GLY A 11 -42.47 -21.82 -2.59
N GLY A 12 -41.22 -22.02 -3.02
CA GLY A 12 -40.56 -23.31 -3.12
C GLY A 12 -39.14 -23.16 -2.58
N SER A 13 -38.86 -23.77 -1.45
CA SER A 13 -37.50 -23.87 -0.89
C SER A 13 -36.67 -24.84 -1.74
N PRO A 14 -35.42 -24.49 -2.10
CA PRO A 14 -34.51 -25.45 -2.73
C PRO A 14 -34.04 -26.50 -1.70
N PRO A 15 -33.76 -27.74 -2.13
CA PRO A 15 -33.41 -28.83 -1.22
C PRO A 15 -31.99 -28.67 -0.65
N ASP A 16 -31.90 -28.97 0.65
CA ASP A 16 -30.69 -29.16 1.44
C ASP A 16 -29.76 -30.20 0.80
N ARG A 17 -28.52 -29.81 0.51
CA ARG A 17 -27.42 -30.71 0.10
C ARG A 17 -26.38 -30.79 1.20
N SER A 18 -26.77 -31.34 2.33
CA SER A 18 -25.87 -31.85 3.35
C SER A 18 -25.57 -33.34 3.08
N ARG A 19 -24.29 -33.73 3.28
CA ARG A 19 -23.71 -35.09 3.29
C ARG A 19 -23.37 -35.76 1.96
N ARG A 20 -22.08 -35.68 1.60
CA ARG A 20 -21.26 -36.88 1.35
C ARG A 20 -19.94 -36.77 2.10
N SER A 21 -19.62 -37.84 2.80
CA SER A 21 -18.50 -38.06 3.71
C SER A 21 -17.31 -38.73 3.02
N ALA A 22 -16.15 -38.54 3.63
CA ALA A 22 -15.01 -39.46 3.74
C ALA A 22 -14.15 -39.72 2.48
N GLY A 23 -12.96 -39.10 2.49
CA GLY A 23 -11.74 -39.60 1.84
C GLY A 23 -10.56 -39.20 2.73
N GLY A 24 -9.91 -40.19 3.34
CA GLY A 24 -8.79 -40.06 4.27
C GLY A 24 -7.44 -39.75 3.59
N PRO A 25 -6.33 -39.73 4.36
CA PRO A 25 -5.18 -38.86 4.12
C PRO A 25 -4.12 -39.48 3.22
N GLY A 26 -3.44 -38.64 2.43
CA GLY A 26 -2.19 -38.95 1.75
C GLY A 26 -1.00 -38.27 2.43
N GLU A 27 -0.26 -39.05 3.21
CA GLU A 27 1.21 -38.96 3.37
C GLU A 27 1.89 -39.04 1.99
N MET A 28 3.09 -38.56 1.66
CA MET A 28 4.27 -38.00 2.33
C MET A 28 5.12 -37.34 1.23
N SER A 29 5.84 -36.25 1.53
CA SER A 29 7.24 -36.14 1.09
C SER A 29 7.98 -35.08 1.90
N LYS A 30 8.84 -35.56 2.80
CA LYS A 30 9.88 -34.82 3.51
C LYS A 30 11.21 -35.08 2.80
N ALA A 31 11.96 -34.02 2.51
CA ALA A 31 13.38 -34.04 2.23
C ALA A 31 13.93 -32.66 2.59
N ALA A 32 15.09 -32.45 3.19
CA ALA A 32 15.97 -33.29 3.99
C ALA A 32 16.78 -32.28 4.83
N VAL A 33 16.80 -32.44 6.15
CA VAL A 33 17.68 -31.70 7.05
C VAL A 33 18.94 -32.54 7.20
N LEU A 34 20.09 -32.02 6.77
CA LEU A 34 21.40 -32.58 7.11
C LEU A 34 21.97 -31.79 8.29
N ALA A 35 22.01 -32.44 9.44
CA ALA A 35 22.91 -32.12 10.53
C ALA A 35 23.93 -33.25 10.64
N VAL A 36 25.22 -32.92 10.69
CA VAL A 36 26.24 -33.78 11.30
C VAL A 36 27.02 -32.97 12.33
N SER A 37 27.08 -33.60 13.49
CA SER A 37 27.54 -33.21 14.80
C SER A 37 29.05 -33.36 15.05
N GLY A 38 29.54 -32.65 16.09
CA GLY A 38 30.61 -33.12 17.00
C GLY A 38 31.83 -32.18 17.10
N GLN A 39 32.47 -31.93 18.24
CA GLN A 39 32.42 -32.43 19.63
C GLN A 39 33.10 -31.44 20.61
N LYS A 40 32.63 -31.43 21.88
CA LYS A 40 33.27 -31.21 23.22
C LYS A 40 34.70 -30.61 23.29
N GLY A 41 34.96 -29.48 23.98
CA GLY A 41 35.26 -29.31 25.45
C GLY A 41 36.77 -29.57 25.78
N PRO A 42 37.43 -29.11 26.90
CA PRO A 42 36.96 -28.36 28.09
C PRO A 42 37.91 -27.23 28.68
N SER A 43 37.35 -26.36 29.54
CA SER A 43 37.81 -25.91 30.89
C SER A 43 39.22 -25.29 31.17
N LYS A 44 39.24 -24.04 31.69
CA LYS A 44 39.74 -23.56 33.03
C LYS A 44 40.58 -22.25 33.04
N ARG A 45 40.05 -21.29 33.82
CA ARG A 45 40.67 -20.32 34.78
C ARG A 45 41.81 -19.39 34.31
N ALA A 46 41.61 -18.07 34.50
CA ALA A 46 42.23 -17.31 35.60
C ALA A 46 41.74 -15.85 35.62
N ALA A 47 41.57 -15.32 36.82
CA ALA A 47 41.16 -13.94 37.09
C ALA A 47 42.30 -12.96 36.80
N GLY A 48 41.97 -11.87 36.09
CA GLY A 48 42.85 -10.72 35.89
C GLY A 48 42.02 -9.44 35.91
N ARG A 49 41.95 -8.80 37.08
CA ARG A 49 41.38 -7.47 37.27
C ARG A 49 42.28 -6.47 36.53
N ARG A 50 41.79 -5.89 35.43
CA ARG A 50 42.36 -4.66 34.86
C ARG A 50 41.31 -3.56 34.90
N GLN A 51 41.81 -2.40 35.29
CA GLN A 51 41.07 -1.19 35.55
C GLN A 51 40.49 -0.62 34.26
N VAL A 52 39.24 -0.18 34.39
CA VAL A 52 38.60 1.02 33.82
C VAL A 52 39.42 1.74 32.74
N GLU A 53 38.98 1.60 31.50
CA GLU A 53 39.00 2.70 30.53
C GLU A 53 37.55 2.87 30.06
N ASP A 54 36.93 3.92 30.57
CA ASP A 54 35.64 4.44 30.17
C ASP A 54 35.80 5.09 28.79
N ASP A 55 35.72 4.26 27.75
CA ASP A 55 35.72 4.71 26.36
C ASP A 55 34.29 5.11 25.98
N SER A 56 33.71 6.04 26.75
CA SER A 56 32.54 6.82 26.33
C SER A 56 32.99 7.87 25.30
N LYS A 57 33.48 7.37 24.16
CA LYS A 57 33.42 8.11 22.90
C LYS A 57 31.96 8.21 22.53
N GLY A 58 31.33 9.28 23.03
CA GLY A 58 30.09 9.79 22.47
C GLY A 58 30.24 9.81 20.95
N GLU A 59 29.38 9.04 20.31
CA GLU A 59 29.18 9.01 18.88
C GLU A 59 28.93 10.44 18.44
N GLN A 60 29.98 11.10 17.95
CA GLN A 60 29.89 12.44 17.37
C GLN A 60 29.11 12.26 16.09
N ASP A 61 27.79 12.44 16.21
CA ASP A 61 26.89 12.80 15.14
C ASP A 61 27.61 13.85 14.30
N SER A 62 28.06 13.44 13.11
CA SER A 62 28.80 14.27 12.19
C SER A 62 27.86 15.37 11.72
N LEU A 63 27.86 16.47 12.46
CA LEU A 63 27.09 17.66 12.19
C LEU A 63 27.41 18.10 10.76
N LEU A 64 26.43 17.97 9.86
CA LEU A 64 26.49 18.52 8.51
C LEU A 64 26.96 19.98 8.62
N GLU A 65 28.13 20.33 8.07
CA GLU A 65 28.60 21.70 8.03
C GLU A 65 27.73 22.51 7.06
N LEU A 66 26.61 23.04 7.55
CA LEU A 66 25.63 23.81 6.79
C LEU A 66 26.14 25.22 6.39
N GLY A 67 27.41 25.54 6.70
CA GLY A 67 28.05 26.82 6.39
C GLY A 67 27.21 28.01 6.86
N GLY A 68 26.99 28.98 5.97
CA GLY A 68 26.18 30.17 6.26
C GLY A 68 24.70 29.92 6.56
N GLN A 69 24.21 28.68 6.47
CA GLN A 69 22.82 28.32 6.79
C GLN A 69 22.64 27.84 8.25
N THR A 70 23.72 27.70 9.01
CA THR A 70 23.71 27.12 10.37
C THR A 70 22.74 27.84 11.32
N GLU A 71 22.75 29.17 11.36
CA GLU A 71 21.87 29.94 12.25
C GLU A 71 20.38 29.81 11.89
N ARG A 72 20.07 29.75 10.59
CA ARG A 72 18.71 29.53 10.09
C ARG A 72 18.20 28.15 10.46
N TRP A 73 19.05 27.13 10.32
CA TRP A 73 18.74 25.76 10.72
C TRP A 73 18.44 25.65 12.22
N ILE A 74 19.32 26.18 13.07
CA ILE A 74 19.13 26.15 14.53
C ILE A 74 17.82 26.83 14.93
N SER A 75 17.50 27.97 14.29
CA SER A 75 16.25 28.70 14.54
C SER A 75 15.02 27.88 14.12
N PHE A 76 15.08 27.24 12.95
CA PHE A 76 14.02 26.36 12.45
C PHE A 76 13.75 25.17 13.39
N VAL A 77 14.80 24.43 13.76
CA VAL A 77 14.71 23.26 14.66
C VAL A 77 14.09 23.66 16.00
N LYS A 78 14.56 24.77 16.59
CA LYS A 78 14.01 25.31 17.85
C LYS A 78 12.55 25.71 17.73
N GLN A 79 12.17 26.36 16.63
CA GLN A 79 10.79 26.80 16.40
C GLN A 79 9.84 25.62 16.22
N GLN A 80 10.26 24.59 15.49
CA GLN A 80 9.45 23.38 15.25
C GLN A 80 9.47 22.41 16.44
N LYS A 81 10.37 22.59 17.41
CA LYS A 81 10.57 21.70 18.56
C LYS A 81 10.89 20.25 18.14
N LEU A 82 11.65 20.10 17.07
CA LEU A 82 12.03 18.81 16.50
C LEU A 82 13.50 18.50 16.80
N SER A 83 13.89 17.23 16.70
CA SER A 83 15.30 16.87 16.56
C SER A 83 15.87 17.36 15.22
N SER A 84 17.19 17.41 15.08
CA SER A 84 17.83 17.73 13.79
C SER A 84 17.39 16.77 12.68
N GLU A 85 17.27 15.48 13.00
CA GLU A 85 16.84 14.46 12.05
C GLU A 85 15.37 14.66 11.62
N GLU A 86 14.48 14.92 12.58
CA GLU A 86 13.06 15.17 12.32
C GLU A 86 12.85 16.45 11.51
N ALA A 87 13.62 17.50 11.80
CA ALA A 87 13.62 18.74 11.04
C ALA A 87 14.11 18.54 9.61
N ALA A 88 15.14 17.70 9.40
CA ALA A 88 15.68 17.39 8.08
C ALA A 88 14.64 16.63 7.26
N LYS A 89 14.03 15.62 7.88
CA LYS A 89 12.94 14.85 7.29
C LYS A 89 11.76 15.74 6.94
N LEU A 90 11.34 16.64 7.83
CA LEU A 90 10.26 17.59 7.57
C LEU A 90 10.56 18.48 6.36
N LEU A 91 11.80 18.96 6.23
CA LEU A 91 12.21 19.80 5.10
C LEU A 91 12.25 19.01 3.79
N LEU A 92 12.80 17.80 3.81
CA LEU A 92 12.80 16.90 2.64
C LEU A 92 11.37 16.56 2.21
N ASP A 93 10.50 16.16 3.15
CA ASP A 93 9.10 15.85 2.90
C ASP A 93 8.35 17.09 2.36
N SER A 94 8.64 18.28 2.89
CA SER A 94 8.00 19.52 2.42
C SER A 94 8.39 19.92 1.00
N PHE A 95 9.57 19.51 0.55
CA PHE A 95 10.04 19.73 -0.82
C PHE A 95 9.50 18.64 -1.76
N GLU A 96 9.59 17.38 -1.35
CA GLU A 96 9.18 16.21 -2.15
C GLU A 96 7.65 16.15 -2.32
N TYR A 97 6.88 16.47 -1.27
CA TYR A 97 5.42 16.35 -1.25
C TYR A 97 4.71 17.70 -1.20
N LYS A 98 5.30 18.73 -1.79
CA LYS A 98 4.74 20.09 -1.74
C LYS A 98 3.28 20.13 -2.23
N GLY A 99 2.38 20.55 -1.35
CA GLY A 99 0.94 20.65 -1.64
C GLY A 99 0.16 19.34 -1.54
N LEU A 100 0.81 18.26 -1.08
CA LEU A 100 0.18 16.97 -0.81
C LEU A 100 -0.03 16.78 0.70
N VAL A 101 -0.93 15.87 1.03
CA VAL A 101 -1.14 15.36 2.38
C VAL A 101 -0.94 13.86 2.40
N MET A 102 -0.55 13.33 3.54
CA MET A 102 -0.45 11.88 3.73
C MET A 102 -1.85 11.31 4.01
N HIS A 103 -2.31 10.40 3.17
CA HIS A 103 -3.50 9.59 3.41
C HIS A 103 -3.07 8.19 3.87
N SER A 104 -3.70 7.68 4.93
CA SER A 104 -3.61 6.27 5.29
C SER A 104 -4.75 5.49 4.64
N GLY A 105 -4.53 4.20 4.41
CA GLY A 105 -5.58 3.34 3.88
C GLY A 105 -5.24 1.86 3.96
N GLY A 106 -6.13 1.03 3.43
CA GLY A 106 -5.92 -0.41 3.41
C GLY A 106 -7.08 -1.21 2.85
N CYS A 107 -6.95 -2.53 2.95
CA CYS A 107 -8.06 -3.42 2.67
C CYS A 107 -9.05 -3.46 3.85
N HIS A 108 -10.26 -3.99 3.60
CA HIS A 108 -11.32 -4.06 4.61
C HIS A 108 -10.92 -4.79 5.90
N CYS A 109 -10.23 -5.93 5.80
CA CYS A 109 -9.83 -6.70 6.98
C CYS A 109 -8.60 -6.13 7.71
N GLY A 110 -8.00 -5.04 7.21
CA GLY A 110 -6.83 -4.41 7.81
C GLY A 110 -5.52 -5.20 7.67
N ALA A 111 -5.53 -6.34 6.98
CA ALA A 111 -4.33 -7.15 6.74
C ALA A 111 -3.32 -6.45 5.82
N VAL A 112 -3.80 -5.62 4.89
CA VAL A 112 -3.00 -4.78 4.00
C VAL A 112 -3.20 -3.33 4.41
N ARG A 113 -2.11 -2.60 4.67
CA ARG A 113 -2.14 -1.17 5.03
C ARG A 113 -1.06 -0.40 4.28
N PHE A 114 -1.35 0.84 3.92
CA PHE A 114 -0.42 1.71 3.19
C PHE A 114 -0.59 3.17 3.62
N GLU A 115 0.42 3.96 3.26
CA GLU A 115 0.41 5.42 3.21
C GLU A 115 0.57 5.88 1.77
N VAL A 116 -0.08 6.99 1.43
CA VAL A 116 0.06 7.64 0.13
C VAL A 116 0.05 9.15 0.26
N TRP A 117 0.98 9.82 -0.43
CA TRP A 117 1.02 11.28 -0.51
C TRP A 117 0.27 11.73 -1.77
N ALA A 118 -0.86 12.42 -1.57
CA ALA A 118 -1.70 12.92 -2.65
C ALA A 118 -2.41 14.23 -2.25
N SER A 119 -3.06 14.88 -3.21
CA SER A 119 -3.88 16.06 -2.94
C SER A 119 -5.07 15.69 -2.06
N ALA A 120 -5.40 16.56 -1.08
CA ALA A 120 -6.65 16.44 -0.32
C ALA A 120 -7.90 16.58 -1.21
N ASP A 121 -7.80 17.26 -2.35
CA ASP A 121 -8.80 17.26 -3.42
C ASP A 121 -8.43 16.18 -4.44
N ILE A 122 -9.07 15.01 -4.35
CA ILE A 122 -8.69 13.83 -5.12
C ILE A 122 -9.35 13.85 -6.50
N HIS A 123 -8.53 13.73 -7.53
CA HIS A 123 -9.01 13.50 -8.90
C HIS A 123 -9.07 12.00 -9.21
N VAL A 124 -10.29 11.47 -9.33
CA VAL A 124 -10.59 10.06 -9.52
C VAL A 124 -10.99 9.78 -10.97
N PHE A 125 -10.45 8.72 -11.55
CA PHE A 125 -10.86 8.18 -12.84
C PHE A 125 -11.86 7.03 -12.64
N ASP A 126 -12.97 7.09 -13.37
CA ASP A 126 -14.01 6.07 -13.41
C ASP A 126 -14.06 5.45 -14.82
N CYS A 127 -13.56 4.22 -14.94
CA CYS A 127 -13.33 3.57 -16.23
C CYS A 127 -14.41 2.53 -16.52
N ASN A 128 -15.00 2.58 -17.72
CA ASN A 128 -16.10 1.70 -18.12
C ASN A 128 -15.67 0.36 -18.77
N CYS A 129 -14.38 -0.02 -18.71
CA CYS A 129 -13.94 -1.31 -19.27
C CYS A 129 -14.48 -2.49 -18.45
N SER A 130 -14.51 -3.69 -19.04
CA SER A 130 -15.20 -4.86 -18.47
C SER A 130 -14.75 -5.21 -17.04
N ILE A 131 -13.44 -5.15 -16.76
CA ILE A 131 -12.92 -5.42 -15.41
C ILE A 131 -13.23 -4.29 -14.43
N CYS A 132 -13.11 -3.03 -14.86
CA CYS A 132 -13.33 -1.87 -13.99
C CYS A 132 -14.80 -1.76 -13.58
N VAL A 133 -15.73 -2.02 -14.50
CA VAL A 133 -17.17 -2.09 -14.20
C VAL A 133 -17.47 -3.20 -13.19
N LYS A 134 -16.90 -4.40 -13.38
CA LYS A 134 -17.11 -5.54 -12.45
C LYS A 134 -16.54 -5.28 -11.06
N LYS A 135 -15.41 -4.56 -10.98
CA LYS A 135 -14.74 -4.23 -9.71
C LYS A 135 -15.20 -2.92 -9.07
N GLN A 136 -16.00 -2.12 -9.77
CA GLN A 136 -16.25 -0.71 -9.40
C GLN A 136 -14.94 0.05 -9.18
N ASN A 137 -13.97 -0.14 -10.09
CA ASN A 137 -12.58 0.33 -9.94
C ASN A 137 -12.42 1.83 -10.24
N ARG A 138 -12.95 2.67 -9.35
CA ARG A 138 -12.64 4.10 -9.27
C ARG A 138 -11.30 4.29 -8.60
N HIS A 139 -10.41 5.08 -9.18
CA HIS A 139 -9.06 5.26 -8.64
C HIS A 139 -8.45 6.61 -9.00
N PHE A 140 -7.60 7.14 -8.13
CA PHE A 140 -6.65 8.21 -8.46
C PHE A 140 -5.25 7.61 -8.61
N ILE A 141 -4.36 8.29 -9.32
CA ILE A 141 -3.03 7.75 -9.63
C ILE A 141 -1.96 8.60 -8.94
N VAL A 142 -0.96 7.93 -8.37
CA VAL A 142 0.23 8.55 -7.78
C VAL A 142 1.50 7.90 -8.32
N PRO A 143 2.63 8.62 -8.36
CA PRO A 143 3.95 8.02 -8.59
C PRO A 143 4.28 6.98 -7.52
N ALA A 144 5.11 6.00 -7.85
CA ALA A 144 5.53 4.98 -6.88
C ALA A 144 6.28 5.57 -5.68
N SER A 145 7.01 6.68 -5.84
CA SER A 145 7.68 7.40 -4.75
C SER A 145 6.71 7.94 -3.69
N HIS A 146 5.45 8.20 -4.07
CA HIS A 146 4.43 8.73 -3.17
C HIS A 146 3.63 7.63 -2.48
N PHE A 147 3.99 6.36 -2.65
CA PHE A 147 3.25 5.22 -2.08
C PHE A 147 4.16 4.37 -1.21
N LYS A 148 3.67 4.02 -0.02
CA LYS A 148 4.38 3.16 0.91
C LYS A 148 3.46 2.07 1.43
N LEU A 149 3.79 0.81 1.13
CA LEU A 149 3.15 -0.33 1.77
C LEU A 149 3.69 -0.47 3.20
N LEU A 150 2.79 -0.45 4.19
CA LEU A 150 3.14 -0.56 5.60
C LEU A 150 3.15 -2.01 6.09
N LYS A 151 2.20 -2.83 5.62
CA LYS A 151 2.13 -4.27 5.92
C LYS A 151 1.24 -5.03 4.94
N GLY A 152 1.38 -6.36 4.96
CA GLY A 152 0.46 -7.29 4.30
C GLY A 152 0.87 -7.69 2.90
N GLU A 153 2.15 -7.55 2.53
CA GLU A 153 2.68 -7.98 1.24
C GLU A 153 2.36 -9.46 0.97
N GLU A 154 2.52 -10.30 1.98
CA GLU A 154 2.19 -11.72 1.96
C GLU A 154 0.70 -11.99 1.74
N ASN A 155 -0.17 -11.01 2.03
CA ASN A 155 -1.62 -11.09 1.86
C ASN A 155 -2.11 -10.50 0.53
N LEU A 156 -1.20 -10.02 -0.32
CA LEU A 156 -1.53 -9.57 -1.66
C LEU A 156 -1.51 -10.73 -2.66
N THR A 157 -2.41 -10.66 -3.63
CA THR A 157 -2.38 -11.49 -4.83
C THR A 157 -2.69 -10.62 -6.04
N THR A 158 -2.26 -11.04 -7.23
CA THR A 158 -2.34 -10.21 -8.45
C THR A 158 -3.00 -10.96 -9.58
N TYR A 159 -3.98 -10.32 -10.21
CA TYR A 159 -4.59 -10.78 -11.44
C TYR A 159 -4.13 -9.94 -12.64
N ARG A 160 -3.70 -10.62 -13.72
CA ARG A 160 -3.29 -9.99 -14.99
C ARG A 160 -4.03 -10.65 -16.15
N PHE A 161 -4.47 -9.85 -17.12
CA PHE A 161 -5.16 -10.33 -18.32
C PHE A 161 -4.86 -9.41 -19.52
N ASN A 162 -5.34 -9.78 -20.70
CA ASN A 162 -5.15 -9.02 -21.94
C ASN A 162 -3.65 -8.75 -22.22
N THR A 163 -3.21 -7.49 -22.20
CA THR A 163 -1.80 -7.10 -22.41
C THR A 163 -0.89 -7.47 -21.25
N LYS A 164 -1.44 -7.94 -20.12
CA LYS A 164 -0.73 -8.30 -18.88
C LYS A 164 0.07 -7.15 -18.26
N LYS A 165 -0.14 -5.91 -18.72
CA LYS A 165 0.49 -4.70 -18.17
C LYS A 165 -0.12 -4.31 -16.84
N ALA A 166 -1.44 -4.09 -16.80
CA ALA A 166 -2.15 -3.79 -15.57
C ALA A 166 -2.00 -4.95 -14.57
N GLN A 167 -1.64 -4.62 -13.34
CA GLN A 167 -1.49 -5.57 -12.24
C GLN A 167 -2.61 -5.31 -11.25
N HIS A 168 -3.69 -6.08 -11.34
CA HIS A 168 -4.83 -5.94 -10.44
C HIS A 168 -4.53 -6.64 -9.11
N THR A 169 -3.84 -5.94 -8.22
CA THR A 169 -3.43 -6.43 -6.90
C THR A 169 -4.57 -6.30 -5.89
N PHE A 170 -4.85 -7.31 -5.08
CA PHE A 170 -5.90 -7.26 -4.06
C PHE A 170 -5.59 -8.18 -2.87
N CYS A 171 -6.26 -7.93 -1.75
CA CYS A 171 -6.10 -8.74 -0.55
C CYS A 171 -6.72 -10.13 -0.76
N LYS A 172 -5.92 -11.18 -0.61
CA LYS A 172 -6.37 -12.59 -0.74
C LYS A 172 -7.31 -13.04 0.39
N ILE A 173 -7.40 -12.28 1.48
CA ILE A 173 -8.27 -12.57 2.63
C ILE A 173 -9.69 -12.02 2.41
N CYS A 174 -9.81 -10.74 2.06
CA CYS A 174 -11.12 -10.07 1.95
C CYS A 174 -11.52 -9.68 0.52
N GLY A 175 -10.66 -9.90 -0.48
CA GLY A 175 -10.94 -9.61 -1.89
C GLY A 175 -10.83 -8.12 -2.30
N VAL A 176 -10.63 -7.21 -1.35
CA VAL A 176 -10.56 -5.76 -1.62
C VAL A 176 -9.29 -5.39 -2.38
N GLN A 177 -9.46 -4.66 -3.49
CA GLN A 177 -8.39 -4.02 -4.26
C GLN A 177 -8.24 -2.57 -3.76
N SER A 178 -7.38 -2.36 -2.77
CA SER A 178 -7.14 -1.03 -2.22
C SER A 178 -6.18 -0.19 -3.06
N PHE A 179 -5.29 -0.84 -3.81
CA PHE A 179 -4.44 -0.24 -4.83
C PHE A 179 -4.11 -1.26 -5.91
N TYR A 180 -3.64 -0.80 -7.07
CA TYR A 180 -3.20 -1.65 -8.17
C TYR A 180 -2.21 -0.91 -9.07
N THR A 181 -1.52 -1.59 -9.98
CA THR A 181 -0.68 -0.93 -11.00
C THR A 181 -1.48 -0.75 -12.30
N PRO A 182 -1.82 0.49 -12.72
CA PRO A 182 -2.61 0.75 -13.92
C PRO A 182 -1.83 0.48 -15.21
N ARG A 183 -2.53 0.03 -16.27
CA ARG A 183 -1.91 -0.17 -17.61
C ARG A 183 -1.20 1.09 -18.14
N SER A 184 -1.75 2.27 -17.85
CA SER A 184 -1.25 3.57 -18.31
C SER A 184 -0.05 4.08 -17.52
N ASN A 185 0.17 3.58 -16.30
CA ASN A 185 1.09 4.15 -15.31
C ASN A 185 1.78 3.00 -14.57
N GLN A 186 2.74 2.35 -15.25
CA GLN A 186 3.44 1.16 -14.73
C GLN A 186 4.49 1.50 -13.66
N ASP A 187 4.80 2.78 -13.53
CA ASP A 187 5.69 3.45 -12.57
C ASP A 187 4.92 4.06 -11.39
N GLY A 188 3.63 3.77 -11.26
CA GLY A 188 2.78 4.31 -10.21
C GLY A 188 1.70 3.35 -9.76
N TYR A 189 0.88 3.84 -8.84
CA TYR A 189 -0.23 3.08 -8.28
C TYR A 189 -1.55 3.82 -8.47
N GLY A 190 -2.57 3.08 -8.87
CA GLY A 190 -3.96 3.50 -8.80
C GLY A 190 -4.52 3.15 -7.42
N ILE A 191 -4.93 4.14 -6.64
CA ILE A 191 -5.47 3.97 -5.29
C ILE A 191 -6.99 4.07 -5.32
N ALA A 192 -7.67 3.11 -4.71
CA ALA A 192 -9.12 3.14 -4.56
C ALA A 192 -9.49 4.17 -3.46
N PRO A 193 -10.22 5.26 -3.78
CA PRO A 193 -10.48 6.33 -2.82
C PRO A 193 -11.35 5.87 -1.64
N HIS A 194 -12.21 4.87 -1.85
CA HIS A 194 -13.05 4.27 -0.81
C HIS A 194 -12.28 3.32 0.13
N CYS A 195 -10.98 3.13 -0.09
CA CYS A 195 -10.08 2.37 0.78
C CYS A 195 -9.14 3.27 1.59
N LEU A 196 -9.27 4.59 1.48
CA LEU A 196 -8.62 5.54 2.36
C LEU A 196 -9.37 5.60 3.69
N ASP A 197 -8.64 5.79 4.79
CA ASP A 197 -9.27 6.08 6.07
C ASP A 197 -9.82 7.52 6.08
N GLU A 198 -10.77 7.79 6.96
CA GLU A 198 -11.38 9.11 7.09
C GLU A 198 -10.38 10.15 7.65
N GLY A 199 -10.50 11.41 7.22
CA GLY A 199 -9.87 12.56 7.88
C GLY A 199 -9.06 13.50 7.00
N THR A 200 -8.45 13.00 5.91
CA THR A 200 -7.53 13.81 5.07
C THR A 200 -8.06 14.15 3.69
N VAL A 201 -9.12 13.48 3.23
CA VAL A 201 -9.80 13.80 1.97
C VAL A 201 -10.76 14.97 2.18
N ARG A 202 -10.60 16.03 1.39
CA ARG A 202 -11.45 17.22 1.40
C ARG A 202 -12.53 17.17 0.33
N SER A 203 -12.17 16.79 -0.90
CA SER A 203 -13.12 16.69 -2.01
C SER A 203 -12.72 15.59 -2.99
N VAL A 204 -13.68 15.13 -3.80
CA VAL A 204 -13.48 14.12 -4.84
C VAL A 204 -14.10 14.60 -6.14
N HIS A 205 -13.27 14.78 -7.17
CA HIS A 205 -13.70 15.03 -8.54
C HIS A 205 -13.59 13.73 -9.35
N VAL A 206 -14.63 13.38 -10.12
CA VAL A 206 -14.64 12.14 -10.91
C VAL A 206 -14.65 12.44 -12.41
N GLU A 207 -13.61 11.98 -13.11
CA GLU A 207 -13.51 12.00 -14.56
C GLU A 207 -13.85 10.61 -15.14
N GLN A 208 -14.71 10.58 -16.15
CA GLN A 208 -15.12 9.34 -16.82
C GLN A 208 -14.15 8.99 -17.94
N ILE A 209 -13.75 7.71 -18.02
CA ILE A 209 -12.85 7.18 -19.06
C ILE A 209 -13.53 6.08 -19.85
N ASN A 210 -13.53 6.21 -21.18
CA ASN A 210 -14.03 5.17 -22.08
C ASN A 210 -13.00 4.05 -22.29
N GLY A 211 -12.88 3.17 -21.30
CA GLY A 211 -11.99 2.01 -21.36
C GLY A 211 -12.43 0.89 -22.30
N LYS A 212 -13.66 0.93 -22.86
CA LYS A 212 -14.05 0.01 -23.94
C LYS A 212 -13.30 0.31 -25.24
N GLU A 213 -12.98 1.57 -25.48
CA GLU A 213 -12.23 2.06 -26.65
C GLU A 213 -10.86 2.62 -26.21
N TRP A 214 -10.12 1.83 -25.41
CA TRP A 214 -8.90 2.28 -24.73
C TRP A 214 -7.89 3.00 -25.63
N GLU A 215 -7.60 2.46 -26.83
CA GLU A 215 -6.59 3.02 -27.72
C GLU A 215 -6.97 4.41 -28.26
N LYS A 216 -8.26 4.70 -28.35
CA LYS A 216 -8.79 6.02 -28.71
C LYS A 216 -8.79 6.94 -27.49
N ALA A 217 -9.33 6.44 -26.37
CA ALA A 217 -9.46 7.20 -25.14
C ALA A 217 -8.10 7.72 -24.63
N ILE A 218 -7.02 6.95 -24.71
CA ILE A 218 -5.70 7.39 -24.22
C ILE A 218 -5.05 8.47 -25.10
N LYS A 219 -5.44 8.56 -26.39
CA LYS A 219 -4.98 9.63 -27.29
C LYS A 219 -5.70 10.94 -27.01
N GLU A 220 -6.98 10.85 -26.65
CA GLU A 220 -7.87 11.99 -26.38
C GLU A 220 -7.70 12.51 -24.94
N HIS A 221 -7.53 11.61 -23.96
CA HIS A 221 -7.31 11.94 -22.54
C HIS A 221 -5.82 11.93 -22.20
N LYS A 222 -5.12 13.03 -22.47
CA LYS A 222 -3.71 13.19 -22.11
C LYS A 222 -3.45 13.22 -20.59
N THR A 223 -4.45 13.58 -19.80
CA THR A 223 -4.37 13.81 -18.34
C THR A 223 -3.98 12.56 -17.56
N ILE A 224 -4.57 11.40 -17.85
CA ILE A 224 -4.34 10.18 -17.07
C ILE A 224 -2.90 9.64 -17.21
N SER A 225 -2.32 9.74 -18.41
CA SER A 225 -0.98 9.22 -18.69
C SER A 225 0.17 10.02 -18.05
N SER A 226 -0.10 11.25 -17.60
CA SER A 226 0.89 12.08 -16.91
C SER A 226 0.83 11.95 -15.38
N MET A 227 -0.20 11.32 -14.81
CA MET A 227 -0.42 11.33 -13.36
C MET A 227 0.65 10.62 -12.51
N SER A 228 1.41 9.69 -13.09
CA SER A 228 2.52 9.03 -12.38
C SER A 228 3.90 9.66 -12.67
N LYS A 229 3.96 10.67 -13.53
CA LYS A 229 5.21 11.35 -13.85
C LYS A 229 5.46 12.40 -12.78
N SER A 230 6.56 12.23 -12.05
CA SER A 230 7.10 13.22 -11.11
C SER A 230 7.47 14.52 -11.82
#